data_AF-A0AAJ5YZV9-F1
#
_entry.id   AF-A0AAJ5YZV9-F1
#
_cell.length_a   1.000
_cell.length_b   1.000
_cell.length_c   1.000
_cell.angle_alpha   90.00
_cell.angle_beta   90.00
_cell.angle_gamma   90.00
#
_symmetry.space_group_name_H-M   'P 1'
#
loop_
_entity.id
_entity.type
_entity.pdbx_description
1 polymer ?
#
loop_
_entity_poly.entity_id
_entity_poly.type
_entity_poly.pdbx_seq_one_letter_code
_entity_poly.pdbx_strand_id
1 'polypeptide(L)' 'MPVEVYPIVAVSVLAVGGATWYLTRLARSPDVIWDKKNNPTPWNNVEPGTQYKLWNITGDFDKKYKRDRL' A
#
# COMPACT_ATOMS: atom_id res chain seq x y z
N MET A 1 17.30 28.66 5.73
CA MET A 1 16.39 28.72 4.57
C MET A 1 15.54 29.98 4.73
N PRO A 2 15.26 30.74 3.65
CA PRO A 2 14.32 31.87 3.71
C PRO A 2 12.94 31.39 4.15
N VAL A 3 12.17 32.24 4.86
CA VAL A 3 10.87 31.86 5.43
C VAL A 3 9.83 31.53 4.35
N GLU A 4 10.01 32.12 3.18
CA GLU A 4 9.21 31.95 1.98
C GLU A 4 9.38 30.56 1.34
N VAL A 5 10.49 29.86 1.63
CA VAL A 5 10.83 28.55 1.04
C VAL A 5 10.24 27.39 1.86
N TYR A 6 9.95 27.59 3.15
CA TYR A 6 9.33 26.58 4.01
C TYR A 6 8.05 25.95 3.43
N PRO A 7 7.06 26.70 2.89
CA PRO A 7 5.84 26.09 2.35
C PRO A 7 6.14 25.16 1.16
N ILE A 8 7.06 25.55 0.28
CA ILE A 8 7.42 24.73 -0.89
C ILE A 8 8.07 23.43 -0.44
N VAL A 9 9.05 23.51 0.46
CA VAL A 9 9.75 22.33 0.99
C VAL A 9 8.78 21.40 1.71
N ALA A 10 7.84 21.95 2.49
CA ALA A 10 6.82 21.15 3.17
C ALA A 10 5.96 20.35 2.19
N VAL A 11 5.43 20.98 1.14
CA VAL A 11 4.62 20.31 0.12
C VAL A 11 5.45 19.29 -0.66
N SER A 12 6.70 19.60 -1.01
CA SER A 12 7.58 18.67 -1.72
C SER A 12 7.88 17.42 -0.90
N VAL A 13 8.19 17.56 0.40
CA VAL A 13 8.45 16.42 1.28
C VAL A 13 7.19 15.58 1.46
N LEU A 14 6.03 16.21 1.62
CA LEU A 14 4.76 15.49 1.69
C LEU A 14 4.44 14.74 0.40
N ALA A 15 4.70 15.34 -0.77
CA ALA A 15 4.47 14.71 -2.06
C ALA A 15 5.36 13.48 -2.26
N VAL A 16 6.67 13.61 -2.01
CA VAL A 16 7.61 12.50 -2.13
C VAL A 16 7.29 11.42 -1.09
N GLY A 17 7.04 11.80 0.16
CA GLY A 17 6.66 10.86 1.22
C GLY A 17 5.37 10.11 0.90
N GLY A 18 4.34 10.81 0.43
CA GLY A 18 3.07 10.21 0.02
C GLY A 18 3.21 9.27 -1.17
N ALA A 19 4.01 9.65 -2.19
CA ALA A 19 4.30 8.80 -3.33
C ALA A 19 5.06 7.53 -2.92
N THR A 20 6.11 7.67 -2.11
CA THR A 20 6.87 6.52 -1.60
C THR A 20 5.97 5.59 -0.78
N TRP A 21 5.16 6.14 0.12
CA TRP A 21 4.21 5.34 0.90
C TRP A 21 3.23 4.58 -0.01
N TYR A 22 2.65 5.25 -1.01
CA TYR A 22 1.69 4.62 -1.91
C TYR A 22 2.31 3.50 -2.76
N LEU A 23 3.53 3.70 -3.26
CA LEU A 23 4.26 2.65 -3.97
C LEU A 23 4.55 1.45 -3.08
N THR A 24 4.97 1.66 -1.83
CA THR A 24 5.19 0.53 -0.89
C THR A 24 3.90 -0.23 -0.58
N ARG A 25 2.75 0.47 -0.54
CA ARG A 25 1.43 -0.15 -0.38
C ARG A 25 1.04 -1.01 -1.57
N LEU A 26 1.27 -0.52 -2.79
CA LEU A 26 0.98 -1.23 -4.04
C LEU A 26 1.90 -2.45 -4.23
N ALA A 27 3.20 -2.28 -3.92
CA ALA A 27 4.16 -3.37 -3.91
C ALA A 27 3.72 -4.54 -3.02
N ARG A 28 2.95 -4.29 -1.96
CA ARG A 28 2.47 -5.32 -1.04
C ARG A 28 1.08 -5.87 -1.39
N SER A 29 0.52 -5.53 -2.55
CA SER A 29 -0.74 -6.15 -3.02
C SER A 29 -0.60 -7.66 -3.22
N PRO A 30 -1.70 -8.43 -3.09
CA PRO A 30 -1.71 -9.87 -3.32
C PRO A 30 -1.40 -10.28 -4.77
N ASP A 31 -1.52 -9.36 -5.72
CA ASP A 31 -1.19 -9.61 -7.14
C ASP A 31 0.33 -9.54 -7.42
N VAL A 32 1.13 -9.02 -6.47
CA VAL A 32 2.57 -8.81 -6.66
C VAL A 32 3.36 -9.93 -6.01
N ILE A 33 4.11 -10.68 -6.83
CA ILE A 33 4.99 -11.76 -6.39
C ILE A 33 6.39 -11.21 -6.12
N TRP A 34 6.83 -11.21 -4.86
CA TRP A 34 8.22 -10.90 -4.48
C TRP A 34 9.05 -12.17 -4.35
N ASP A 35 8.51 -13.21 -3.71
CA ASP A 35 9.16 -14.52 -3.60
C ASP A 35 8.52 -15.56 -4.52
N LYS A 36 9.15 -15.77 -5.68
CA LYS A 36 8.71 -16.80 -6.64
C LYS A 36 8.97 -18.24 -6.18
N LYS A 37 9.87 -18.45 -5.21
CA LYS A 37 10.31 -19.79 -4.79
C LYS A 37 9.45 -20.34 -3.66
N ASN A 38 9.17 -19.54 -2.63
CA ASN A 38 8.41 -20.00 -1.47
C ASN A 38 6.94 -19.54 -1.49
N ASN A 39 6.59 -18.52 -2.27
CA ASN A 39 5.22 -18.01 -2.36
C ASN A 39 4.86 -17.57 -3.81
N PRO A 40 4.86 -18.50 -4.78
CA PRO A 40 4.59 -18.18 -6.18
C PRO A 40 3.17 -17.65 -6.44
N THR A 41 2.22 -17.94 -5.54
CA THR A 41 0.80 -17.61 -5.70
C THR A 41 0.24 -16.88 -4.46
N PRO A 42 0.67 -15.62 -4.21
CA PRO A 42 0.29 -14.87 -3.01
C PRO A 42 -1.22 -14.66 -2.85
N TRP A 43 -1.97 -14.54 -3.95
CA TRP A 43 -3.42 -14.39 -3.95
C TRP A 43 -4.18 -15.56 -3.31
N ASN A 44 -3.61 -16.78 -3.28
CA ASN A 44 -4.25 -17.93 -2.66
C ASN A 44 -4.35 -17.83 -1.13
N ASN A 45 -3.58 -16.91 -0.50
CA ASN A 45 -3.60 -16.70 0.94
C ASN A 45 -4.59 -15.59 1.37
N VAL A 46 -5.36 -15.03 0.44
CA VAL A 46 -6.35 -13.99 0.75
C VAL A 46 -7.64 -14.67 1.22
N GLU A 47 -7.99 -14.47 2.48
CA GLU A 47 -9.24 -15.01 3.03
C GLU A 47 -10.48 -14.34 2.40
N PRO A 48 -11.57 -15.09 2.18
CA PRO A 48 -12.86 -14.52 1.78
C PRO A 48 -13.33 -13.44 2.76
N GLY A 49 -13.97 -12.39 2.25
CA GLY A 49 -14.45 -11.26 3.07
C GLY A 49 -13.35 -10.27 3.49
N THR A 50 -12.14 -10.37 2.94
CA THR A 50 -11.04 -9.45 3.25
C THR A 50 -10.96 -8.29 2.26
N GLN A 51 -10.96 -7.05 2.76
CA GLN A 51 -10.70 -5.86 1.94
C GLN A 51 -9.20 -5.72 1.66
N TYR A 52 -8.79 -5.93 0.41
CA TYR A 52 -7.43 -5.61 -0.04
C TYR A 52 -7.31 -4.26 -0.75
N LYS A 53 -8.42 -3.64 -1.16
CA LYS A 53 -8.42 -2.30 -1.77
C LYS A 53 -8.21 -1.22 -0.71
N LEU A 54 -7.62 -0.10 -1.12
CA LEU A 54 -7.39 1.04 -0.22
C LEU A 54 -8.71 1.63 0.31
N TRP A 55 -9.71 1.72 -0.58
CA TRP A 55 -11.03 2.22 -0.27
C TRP A 55 -12.09 1.35 -0.94
N ASN A 56 -13.20 1.11 -0.24
CA ASN A 56 -14.39 0.52 -0.81
C ASN A 56 -15.57 1.45 -0.57
N ILE A 57 -16.38 1.68 -1.61
CA ILE A 57 -17.53 2.60 -1.56
C ILE A 57 -18.82 1.83 -1.23
N THR A 58 -18.85 0.53 -1.52
CA THR A 58 -20.09 -0.23 -1.64
C THR A 58 -20.37 -1.18 -0.48
N GLY A 59 -19.39 -1.46 0.39
CA GLY A 59 -19.64 -2.39 1.49
C GLY A 59 -18.54 -2.47 2.54
N ASP A 60 -18.95 -2.91 3.72
CA ASP A 60 -18.06 -3.27 4.81
C ASP A 60 -17.54 -4.69 4.62
N PHE A 61 -16.27 -4.88 4.94
CA PHE A 61 -15.60 -6.17 4.94
C PHE A 61 -15.21 -6.50 6.37
N ASP A 62 -15.32 -7.78 6.74
CA ASP A 62 -15.01 -8.23 8.10
C ASP A 62 -13.54 -8.03 8.48
N LYS A 63 -12.64 -8.04 7.47
CA LYS A 63 -11.19 -8.00 7.70
C LYS A 63 -10.49 -7.08 6.72
N LYS A 64 -9.36 -6.50 7.15
CA LYS A 64 -8.43 -5.77 6.29
C LYS A 64 -7.27 -6.67 5.91
N TYR A 65 -6.91 -6.67 4.63
CA TYR A 65 -5.81 -7.47 4.12
C TYR A 65 -4.48 -7.02 4.73
N LYS A 66 -3.72 -8.00 5.23
CA LYS A 66 -2.35 -7.82 5.67
C LYS A 66 -1.49 -8.86 4.97
N ARG A 67 -0.37 -8.42 4.42
CA ARG A 67 0.63 -9.30 3.83
C ARG A 67 1.62 -9.72 4.91
N ASP A 68 1.53 -10.96 5.37
CA ASP A 68 2.42 -11.49 6.43
C ASP A 68 3.78 -11.95 5.90
N ARG A 69 3.90 -12.24 4.60
CA ARG A 69 5.14 -12.69 3.94
C ARG A 69 5.33 -12.00 2.60
N LEU A 70 6.54 -11.53 2.30
CA LEU A 70 6.91 -11.01 0.98
C LEU A 70 7.10 -12.18 0.01
#